data_AF-A0A736R9F9-F1
#
_entry.id   AF-A0A736R9F9-F1
#
_cell.length_a   1.000
_cell.length_b   1.000
_cell.length_c   1.000
_cell.angle_alpha   90.00
_cell.angle_beta   90.00
_cell.angle_gamma   90.00
#
_symmetry.space_group_name_H-M   'P 1'
#
loop_
_entity.id
_entity.type
_entity.pdbx_description
1 polymer ?
#
loop_
_entity_poly.entity_id
_entity_poly.type
_entity_poly.pdbx_seq_one_letter_code
_entity_poly.pdbx_strand_id
1 'polypeptide(L)'
;MLKFSAKDLKPVLQEARKNHCGVVLVKDHGIYIMSEIGALTSRGRKVAYAKRCHPDKDEAWWETARAEVGGDDFGESIDLTET
;
A
#
# COMPACT_ATOMS: atom_id res chain seq x y z
N MET A 1 4.59 0.52 -14.30
CA MET A 1 4.53 1.64 -13.33
C MET A 1 3.37 1.49 -12.35
N LEU A 2 3.65 1.56 -11.04
CA LEU A 2 2.62 1.56 -9.99
C LEU A 2 1.72 2.80 -10.05
N LYS A 3 0.41 2.61 -9.88
CA LYS A 3 -0.60 3.69 -9.85
C LYS A 3 -1.57 3.46 -8.71
N PHE A 4 -1.84 4.49 -7.92
CA PHE A 4 -2.79 4.44 -6.81
C PHE A 4 -4.00 5.34 -7.06
N SER A 5 -5.14 4.92 -6.54
CA SER A 5 -6.35 5.74 -6.49
C SER A 5 -6.21 6.79 -5.39
N ALA A 6 -6.36 8.07 -5.71
CA ALA A 6 -6.33 9.13 -4.70
C ALA A 6 -7.43 8.95 -3.64
N LYS A 7 -8.59 8.40 -4.02
CA LYS A 7 -9.69 8.08 -3.12
C LYS A 7 -9.28 7.06 -2.05
N ASP A 8 -8.51 6.06 -2.43
CA ASP A 8 -8.13 4.96 -1.53
C ASP A 8 -6.85 5.28 -0.75
N LEU A 9 -5.92 6.04 -1.37
CA LEU A 9 -4.67 6.45 -0.74
C LEU A 9 -4.85 7.55 0.31
N LYS A 10 -5.75 8.52 0.08
CA LYS A 10 -5.95 9.65 0.99
C LYS A 10 -6.26 9.23 2.44
N PRO A 11 -7.15 8.26 2.71
CA PRO A 11 -7.38 7.76 4.07
C PRO A 11 -6.17 7.14 4.76
N VAL A 12 -5.25 6.53 4.00
CA VAL A 12 -4.00 5.96 4.53
C VAL A 12 -3.04 7.08 4.92
N LEU A 13 -2.87 8.07 4.05
CA LEU A 13 -2.03 9.25 4.33
C LEU A 13 -2.56 10.06 5.52
N GLN A 14 -3.89 10.22 5.63
CA GLN A 14 -4.51 10.89 6.77
C GLN A 14 -4.26 10.14 8.08
N GLU A 15 -4.28 8.81 8.07
CA GLU A 15 -3.96 8.01 9.25
C GLU A 15 -2.49 8.14 9.65
N ALA A 16 -1.58 8.05 8.67
CA ALA A 16 -0.15 8.22 8.91
C ALA A 16 0.17 9.60 9.53
N ARG A 17 -0.41 10.67 8.96
CA ARG A 17 -0.28 12.03 9.50
C ARG A 17 -0.84 12.18 10.92
N LYS A 18 -2.02 11.59 11.19
CA LYS A 18 -2.62 11.60 12.53
C LYS A 18 -1.74 10.90 13.56
N ASN A 19 -1.05 9.84 13.14
CA ASN A 19 -0.19 9.04 14.00
C ASN A 19 1.27 9.49 13.99
N HIS A 20 1.58 10.62 13.34
CA HIS A 20 2.93 11.17 13.22
C HIS A 20 3.97 10.14 12.72
N CYS A 21 3.62 9.39 11.68
CA CYS A 21 4.47 8.36 11.08
C CYS A 21 4.47 8.43 9.54
N GLY A 22 5.37 7.68 8.90
CA GLY A 22 5.41 7.52 7.46
C GLY A 22 4.37 6.55 6.93
N VAL A 23 4.51 6.21 5.65
CA VAL A 23 3.81 5.08 5.04
C VAL A 23 4.81 4.04 4.53
N VAL A 24 4.37 2.80 4.39
CA VAL A 24 5.17 1.73 3.79
C VAL A 24 4.53 1.32 2.47
N LEU A 25 5.32 1.28 1.40
CA LEU A 25 4.97 0.58 0.18
C LEU A 25 5.34 -0.90 0.35
N VAL A 26 4.35 -1.77 0.28
CA VAL A 26 4.50 -3.21 0.54
C VAL A 26 4.21 -3.98 -0.74
N LYS A 27 5.05 -4.98 -1.02
CA LYS A 27 4.68 -6.14 -1.83
C LYS A 27 4.64 -7.37 -0.93
N ASP A 28 3.49 -8.02 -0.92
CA ASP A 28 3.21 -9.28 -0.23
C ASP A 28 2.00 -9.91 -0.94
N HIS A 29 0.83 -10.04 -0.28
CA HIS A 29 -0.43 -10.41 -0.90
C HIS A 29 -1.03 -9.22 -1.67
N GLY A 30 -0.38 -8.85 -2.78
CA GLY A 30 -0.66 -7.67 -3.59
C GLY A 30 0.42 -6.60 -3.45
N ILE A 31 0.18 -5.44 -4.05
CA ILE A 31 1.00 -4.23 -3.84
C ILE A 31 0.13 -3.14 -3.26
N TYR A 32 0.51 -2.61 -2.10
CA TYR A 32 -0.31 -1.63 -1.39
C TYR A 32 0.54 -0.66 -0.57
N ILE A 33 -0.06 0.47 -0.23
CA ILE A 33 0.48 1.43 0.73
C ILE A 33 -0.34 1.34 2.03
N MET A 34 0.35 1.35 3.16
CA MET A 34 -0.25 1.43 4.49
C MET A 34 0.50 2.41 5.38
N SER A 35 -0.14 2.92 6.43
CA SER A 35 0.54 3.66 7.48
C SER A 35 1.52 2.74 8.21
N GLU A 36 2.68 3.24 8.63
CA GLU A 36 3.59 2.49 9.52
C GLU A 36 2.86 2.15 10.83
N ILE A 37 2.26 3.17 11.45
CA ILE A 37 1.43 3.05 12.64
C ILE A 37 -0.03 3.20 12.23
N GLY A 38 -0.83 2.14 12.40
CA GLY A 38 -2.23 2.09 12.01
C GLY A 38 -3.04 1.11 12.86
N ALA A 39 -4.34 1.35 12.97
CA ALA A 39 -5.21 0.51 13.77
C ALA A 39 -5.48 -0.83 13.07
N LEU A 40 -5.31 -1.95 13.79
CA LEU A 40 -5.81 -3.24 13.36
C LEU A 40 -7.30 -3.35 13.73
N THR A 41 -8.16 -3.50 12.73
CA THR A 41 -9.61 -3.65 12.94
C THR A 41 -10.05 -5.08 12.65
N SER A 42 -11.33 -5.40 12.89
CA SER A 42 -11.92 -6.67 12.46
C SER A 42 -11.89 -6.86 10.93
N ARG A 43 -11.66 -5.80 10.15
CA ARG A 43 -11.46 -5.83 8.70
C ARG A 43 -9.98 -5.78 8.30
N GLY A 44 -9.07 -5.91 9.25
CA GLY A 44 -7.63 -5.77 9.04
C GLY A 44 -7.12 -4.32 9.17
N ARG A 45 -5.88 -4.10 8.69
CA ARG A 45 -5.27 -2.77 8.55
C ARG A 45 -5.87 -2.03 7.37
N LYS A 46 -5.90 -0.71 7.44
CA LYS A 46 -6.27 0.14 6.31
C LYS A 46 -5.13 0.17 5.29
N VAL A 47 -5.41 -0.21 4.05
CA VAL A 47 -4.43 -0.25 2.96
C VAL A 47 -5.00 0.35 1.68
N ALA A 48 -4.14 0.84 0.80
CA ALA A 48 -4.47 1.32 -0.53
C ALA A 48 -3.71 0.51 -1.58
N TYR A 49 -4.41 -0.38 -2.28
CA TYR A 49 -3.79 -1.20 -3.32
C TYR A 49 -3.42 -0.39 -4.57
N ALA A 50 -2.31 -0.75 -5.18
CA ALA A 50 -1.97 -0.31 -6.54
C ALA A 50 -2.97 -0.91 -7.54
N LYS A 51 -3.28 -0.17 -8.59
CA LYS A 51 -4.18 -0.61 -9.66
C LYS A 51 -3.67 -1.92 -10.28
N ARG A 52 -4.57 -2.89 -10.44
CA ARG A 52 -4.31 -4.24 -10.98
C ARG A 52 -3.49 -5.15 -10.07
N CYS A 53 -3.23 -4.73 -8.82
CA CYS A 53 -2.44 -5.49 -7.85
C CYS A 53 -3.25 -5.86 -6.60
N HIS A 54 -4.58 -5.81 -6.66
CA HIS A 54 -5.44 -6.18 -5.55
C HIS A 54 -5.83 -7.66 -5.69
N PRO A 55 -5.47 -8.53 -4.73
CA PRO A 55 -5.65 -9.98 -4.90
C PRO A 55 -7.10 -10.42 -5.05
N ASP A 56 -8.02 -9.81 -4.33
CA ASP A 56 -9.44 -10.16 -4.42
C ASP A 56 -10.17 -9.60 -5.65
N LYS A 57 -9.54 -8.69 -6.43
CA LYS A 57 -10.21 -7.98 -7.53
C LYS A 57 -9.55 -8.21 -8.89
N ASP A 58 -8.26 -8.49 -8.90
CA ASP A 58 -7.45 -8.57 -10.10
C ASP A 58 -6.87 -9.97 -10.22
N GLU A 59 -7.43 -10.83 -11.08
CA GLU A 59 -7.00 -12.22 -11.23
C GLU A 59 -5.51 -12.35 -11.58
N ALA A 60 -5.00 -11.46 -12.43
CA ALA A 60 -3.60 -11.42 -12.86
C ALA A 60 -2.70 -10.54 -11.95
N TRP A 61 -3.09 -10.32 -10.69
CA TRP A 61 -2.36 -9.44 -9.78
C TRP A 61 -0.92 -9.89 -9.55
N TRP A 62 -0.67 -11.19 -9.43
CA TRP A 62 0.66 -11.73 -9.13
C TRP A 62 1.64 -11.44 -10.27
N GLU A 63 1.26 -11.74 -11.50
CA GLU A 63 2.11 -11.48 -12.66
C GLU A 63 2.28 -9.99 -12.93
N THR A 64 1.24 -9.20 -12.65
CA THR A 64 1.35 -7.75 -12.70
C THR A 64 2.35 -7.25 -11.67
N ALA A 65 2.24 -7.67 -10.40
CA ALA A 65 3.14 -7.29 -9.34
C ALA A 65 4.60 -7.70 -9.67
N ARG A 66 4.78 -8.92 -10.15
CA ARG A 66 6.09 -9.46 -10.54
C ARG A 66 6.75 -8.66 -11.66
N ALA A 67 5.98 -8.26 -12.68
CA ALA A 67 6.46 -7.44 -13.78
C ALA A 67 6.80 -5.99 -13.34
N GLU A 68 6.10 -5.48 -12.32
CA GLU A 68 6.23 -4.10 -11.85
C GLU A 68 7.39 -3.90 -10.87
N VAL A 69 7.60 -4.84 -9.94
CA VAL A 69 8.54 -4.67 -8.82
C VAL A 69 9.35 -5.93 -8.49
N GLY A 70 9.27 -6.98 -9.30
CA GLY A 70 10.00 -8.24 -9.07
C GLY A 70 9.23 -9.28 -8.25
N GLY A 71 9.84 -10.44 -8.05
CA GLY A 71 9.20 -11.62 -7.46
C GLY A 71 9.17 -11.65 -5.93
N ASP A 72 10.13 -10.99 -5.27
CA ASP A 72 10.32 -11.08 -3.82
C ASP A 72 9.45 -10.06 -3.06
N ASP A 73 9.12 -10.38 -1.81
CA ASP A 73 8.34 -9.51 -0.94
C ASP A 73 9.21 -8.41 -0.33
N PHE A 74 8.62 -7.23 -0.11
CA PHE A 74 9.35 -6.09 0.45
C PHE A 74 8.43 -5.14 1.19
N GLY A 75 9.04 -4.27 2.00
CA GLY A 75 8.42 -3.10 2.59
C GLY A 75 9.39 -1.93 2.55
N GLU A 76 9.05 -0.88 1.80
CA GLU A 76 9.85 0.34 1.67
C GLU A 76 9.16 1.49 2.42
N SER A 77 9.84 2.07 3.41
CA SER A 77 9.34 3.23 4.16
C SER A 77 9.45 4.51 3.32
N ILE A 78 8.38 5.29 3.33
CA ILE A 78 8.25 6.60 2.69
C ILE A 78 7.93 7.60 3.80
N ASP A 79 8.87 8.50 4.05
CA ASP A 79 8.65 9.63 4.95
C ASP A 79 7.66 10.61 4.31
N LEU A 80 6.76 11.16 5.12
CA LEU A 80 5.81 12.19 4.73
C LEU A 80 6.30 13.61 5.10
N THR A 81 7.54 13.75 5.56
CA THR A 81 8.18 15.05 5.68
C THR A 81 8.36 15.68 4.30
N GLU A 82 7.81 16.89 4.15
CA GLU A 82 8.02 17.73 2.97
C GLU A 82 9.33 18.50 3.22
N THR A 83 10.44 18.01 2.64
CA THR A 83 11.75 18.67 2.69
C THR A 83 11.96 19.63 1.52
#